data_AF-A0AB38BI05-F1
#
_entry.id   AF-A0AB38BI05-F1
#
_cell.length_a   1.000
_cell.length_b   1.000
_cell.length_c   1.000
_cell.angle_alpha   90.00
_cell.angle_beta   90.00
_cell.angle_gamma   90.00
#
_symmetry.space_group_name_H-M   'P 1'
#
loop_
_entity.id
_entity.type
_entity.pdbx_description
1 polymer ?
#
loop_
_entity_poly.entity_id
_entity_poly.type
_entity_poly.pdbx_seq_one_letter_code
_entity_poly.pdbx_strand_id
1 'polypeptide(L)'
;MINSKSIAHYFKLARIVNKCDQRIRELRKAFFSQTMSSYITSNGLEIFSKGFNVEYHVSSLVDYQRRMEKYTEICKFKSKHFNEYLNTLQPDERKYLKKRYMYDPWPEDGCEELHPNEENEWVDKHCLEMISEIEEAVSYRFLGKKPYIDDDSDIDQVSEEEFEEVFDNAFLKMISRLG
;
A
#
# COMPACT_ATOMS: atom_id res chain seq x y z
N MET A 1 -12.49 -0.17 -11.00
CA MET A 1 -13.20 -1.44 -11.30
C MET A 1 -12.33 -2.59 -10.78
N ILE A 2 -12.83 -3.48 -9.91
CA ILE A 2 -12.04 -4.59 -9.35
C ILE A 2 -11.75 -5.58 -10.49
N ASN A 3 -10.48 -5.95 -10.69
CA ASN A 3 -10.04 -6.79 -11.80
C ASN A 3 -9.06 -7.87 -11.33
N SER A 4 -8.56 -8.68 -12.26
CA SER A 4 -7.59 -9.75 -11.97
C SER A 4 -6.29 -9.24 -11.30
N LYS A 5 -5.91 -7.97 -11.50
CA LYS A 5 -4.77 -7.35 -10.80
C LYS A 5 -5.05 -7.18 -9.30
N SER A 6 -6.31 -6.96 -8.91
CA SER A 6 -6.72 -6.87 -7.50
C SER A 6 -6.45 -8.17 -6.75
N ILE A 7 -6.66 -9.34 -7.39
CA ILE A 7 -6.36 -10.64 -6.76
C ILE A 7 -4.85 -10.76 -6.50
N ALA A 8 -4.01 -10.47 -7.50
CA ALA A 8 -2.55 -10.49 -7.35
C ALA A 8 -2.07 -9.53 -6.25
N HIS A 9 -2.70 -8.36 -6.13
CA HIS A 9 -2.41 -7.42 -5.06
C HIS A 9 -2.70 -8.01 -3.68
N TYR A 10 -3.87 -8.63 -3.51
CA TYR A 10 -4.27 -9.23 -2.24
C TYR A 10 -3.31 -10.32 -1.75
N PHE A 11 -2.72 -11.10 -2.67
CA PHE A 11 -1.64 -12.04 -2.34
C PHE A 11 -0.34 -11.36 -1.89
N LYS A 12 -0.09 -10.11 -2.31
CA LYS A 12 1.10 -9.32 -1.94
C LYS A 12 0.92 -8.49 -0.66
N LEU A 13 -0.29 -8.37 -0.12
CA LEU A 13 -0.59 -7.53 1.06
C LEU A 13 0.31 -7.82 2.27
N ALA A 14 0.59 -9.09 2.57
CA ALA A 14 1.47 -9.46 3.68
C ALA A 14 2.90 -8.91 3.49
N ARG A 15 3.39 -8.92 2.25
CA ARG A 15 4.69 -8.34 1.90
C ARG A 15 4.68 -6.82 2.02
N ILE A 16 3.59 -6.18 1.59
CA ILE A 16 3.40 -4.73 1.69
C ILE A 16 3.42 -4.28 3.16
N VAL A 17 2.70 -4.98 4.03
CA VAL A 17 2.71 -4.72 5.48
C VAL A 17 4.13 -4.75 6.05
N ASN A 18 4.92 -5.78 5.70
CA ASN A 18 6.31 -5.88 6.16
C ASN A 18 7.19 -4.74 5.63
N LYS A 19 6.99 -4.33 4.37
CA LYS A 19 7.71 -3.17 3.79
C LYS A 19 7.34 -1.87 4.51
N CYS A 20 6.08 -1.63 4.81
CA CYS A 20 5.63 -0.45 5.55
C CYS A 20 6.27 -0.40 6.94
N ASP A 21 6.26 -1.51 7.68
CA ASP A 21 6.89 -1.61 9.00
C ASP A 21 8.41 -1.35 8.92
N GLN A 22 9.08 -1.86 7.88
CA GLN A 22 10.50 -1.58 7.64
C GLN A 22 10.76 -0.09 7.34
N ARG A 23 9.96 0.53 6.48
CA ARG A 23 10.09 1.96 6.12
C ARG A 23 9.89 2.88 7.32
N ILE A 24 8.93 2.60 8.20
CA ILE A 24 8.76 3.37 9.45
C ILE A 24 10.04 3.29 10.29
N ARG A 25 10.67 2.11 10.40
CA ARG A 25 11.92 1.95 11.14
C ARG A 25 13.07 2.71 10.50
N GLU A 26 13.22 2.64 9.19
CA GLU A 26 14.25 3.37 8.43
C GLU A 26 14.07 4.87 8.57
N LEU A 27 12.83 5.35 8.46
CA LEU A 27 12.50 6.76 8.64
C LEU A 27 12.85 7.27 10.03
N ARG A 28 12.50 6.50 11.07
CA ARG A 28 12.88 6.84 12.45
C ARG A 28 14.40 6.90 12.60
N LYS A 29 15.14 5.93 12.06
CA LYS A 29 16.61 5.96 12.09
C LYS A 29 17.17 7.19 11.40
N ALA A 30 16.70 7.51 10.20
CA ALA A 30 17.13 8.70 9.46
C ALA A 30 16.84 9.97 10.25
N PHE A 31 15.62 10.11 10.79
CA PHE A 31 15.23 11.25 11.59
C PHE A 31 16.10 11.45 12.84
N PHE A 32 16.44 10.39 13.58
CA PHE A 32 17.27 10.51 14.77
C PHE A 32 18.78 10.56 14.48
N SER A 33 19.20 10.29 13.24
CA SER A 33 20.60 10.45 12.82
C SER A 33 20.99 11.89 12.50
N GLN A 34 20.02 12.78 12.31
CA GLN A 34 20.27 14.19 11.97
C GLN A 34 20.65 15.03 13.19
N THR A 35 21.34 16.15 12.97
CA THR A 35 21.67 17.12 14.02
C THR A 35 20.42 17.92 14.41
N MET A 36 19.97 17.75 15.67
CA MET A 36 18.79 18.44 16.23
C MET A 36 19.11 19.71 17.03
N SER A 37 20.38 20.12 17.06
CA SER A 37 20.85 21.33 17.72
C SER A 37 21.10 22.46 16.72
N SER A 38 20.96 23.70 17.16
CA SER A 38 21.41 24.86 16.39
C SER A 38 22.94 24.92 16.38
N TYR A 39 23.53 25.15 15.20
CA TYR A 39 24.97 25.34 15.04
C TYR A 39 25.28 26.39 13.97
N ILE A 40 26.45 26.99 14.08
CA ILE A 40 26.93 28.00 13.12
C ILE A 40 27.70 27.28 12.01
N THR A 41 27.40 27.60 10.77
CA THR A 41 28.08 27.06 9.58
C THR A 41 28.35 28.17 8.57
N SER A 42 29.20 27.89 7.58
CA SER A 42 29.51 28.83 6.50
C SER A 42 29.53 28.12 5.14
N ASN A 43 29.13 28.83 4.09
CA ASN A 43 29.28 28.40 2.70
C ASN A 43 30.51 29.04 2.02
N GLY A 44 31.41 29.66 2.80
CA GLY A 44 32.61 30.34 2.32
C GLY A 44 32.42 31.82 1.99
N LEU A 45 31.19 32.30 1.80
CA LEU A 45 30.87 33.72 1.59
C LEU A 45 30.18 34.35 2.80
N GLU A 46 29.32 33.58 3.47
CA GLU A 46 28.54 34.04 4.61
C GLU A 46 28.58 33.03 5.76
N ILE A 47 28.43 33.54 6.98
CA ILE A 47 28.25 32.74 8.19
C ILE A 47 26.77 32.80 8.54
N PHE A 48 26.14 31.64 8.70
CA PHE A 48 24.73 31.56 9.08
C PHE A 48 24.52 30.49 10.15
N SER A 49 23.53 30.72 11.01
CA SER A 49 23.11 29.76 12.02
C SER A 49 22.10 28.80 11.41
N LYS A 50 22.43 27.51 11.36
CA LYS A 50 21.48 26.46 10.97
C LYS A 50 20.85 25.88 12.23
N GLY A 51 19.56 26.14 12.39
CA GLY A 51 18.73 25.57 13.46
C GLY A 51 17.96 24.35 12.97
N PHE A 52 17.61 23.46 13.90
CA PHE A 52 16.66 22.39 13.62
C PHE A 52 15.23 22.94 13.65
N ASN A 53 14.52 22.86 12.52
CA ASN A 53 13.14 23.31 12.42
C ASN A 53 12.20 22.20 12.88
N VAL A 54 11.77 22.27 14.15
CA VAL A 54 10.89 21.28 14.78
C VAL A 54 9.56 21.19 14.05
N GLU A 55 8.95 22.35 13.75
CA GLU A 55 7.64 22.43 13.11
C GLU A 55 7.65 21.82 11.72
N TYR A 56 8.78 21.84 11.01
CA TYR A 56 8.90 21.25 9.68
C TYR A 56 9.26 19.77 9.75
N HIS A 57 10.30 19.40 10.50
CA HIS A 57 10.83 18.03 10.49
C HIS A 57 10.03 17.08 11.38
N VAL A 58 9.59 17.51 12.57
CA VAL A 58 8.81 16.66 13.49
C VAL A 58 7.39 16.48 12.99
N SER A 59 6.72 17.54 12.51
CA SER A 59 5.35 17.42 12.00
C SER A 59 5.29 16.47 10.80
N SER A 60 6.23 16.59 9.86
CA SER A 60 6.31 15.71 8.70
C SER A 60 6.52 14.25 9.10
N LEU A 61 7.29 13.99 10.16
CA LEU A 61 7.49 12.64 10.69
C LEU A 61 6.23 12.08 11.30
N VAL A 62 5.56 12.85 12.17
CA VAL A 62 4.34 12.41 12.84
C VAL A 62 3.23 12.15 11.82
N ASP A 63 3.06 13.04 10.85
CA ASP A 63 2.07 12.90 9.78
C ASP A 63 2.34 11.68 8.91
N TYR A 64 3.60 11.48 8.48
CA TYR A 64 3.97 10.31 7.69
C TYR A 64 3.77 9.01 8.47
N GLN A 65 4.21 8.97 9.73
CA GLN A 65 4.04 7.79 10.58
C GLN A 65 2.55 7.47 10.76
N ARG A 66 1.71 8.47 11.04
CA ARG A 66 0.27 8.30 11.20
C ARG A 66 -0.40 7.77 9.92
N ARG A 67 -0.03 8.28 8.75
CA ARG A 67 -0.55 7.80 7.46
C ARG A 67 -0.14 6.35 7.22
N MET A 68 1.12 6.01 7.48
CA MET A 68 1.65 4.66 7.31
C MET A 68 1.03 3.66 8.29
N GLU A 69 0.83 4.05 9.55
CA GLU A 69 0.15 3.20 10.54
C GLU A 69 -1.30 2.91 10.11
N LYS A 70 -2.04 3.93 9.66
CA LYS A 70 -3.41 3.77 9.15
C LYS A 70 -3.44 2.85 7.92
N TYR A 71 -2.54 3.06 6.96
CA TYR A 71 -2.44 2.21 5.77
C TYR A 71 -2.11 0.76 6.14
N THR A 72 -1.15 0.57 7.05
CA THR A 72 -0.76 -0.75 7.55
C THR A 72 -1.92 -1.47 8.23
N GLU A 73 -2.75 -0.75 9.00
CA GLU A 73 -3.94 -1.30 9.64
C GLU A 73 -4.98 -1.78 8.60
N ILE A 74 -5.21 -0.98 7.55
CA ILE A 74 -6.09 -1.36 6.43
C ILE A 74 -5.55 -2.60 5.72
N CYS A 75 -4.26 -2.64 5.37
CA CYS A 75 -3.65 -3.81 4.72
C CYS A 75 -3.70 -5.06 5.60
N LYS A 76 -3.49 -4.93 6.92
CA LYS A 76 -3.62 -6.03 7.88
C LYS A 76 -5.06 -6.55 7.93
N PHE A 77 -6.05 -5.65 7.92
CA PHE A 77 -7.46 -6.02 7.86
C PHE A 77 -7.80 -6.78 6.57
N LYS A 78 -7.43 -6.23 5.41
CA LYS A 78 -7.62 -6.87 4.10
C LYS A 78 -6.95 -8.24 4.04
N SER A 79 -5.68 -8.32 4.45
CA SER A 79 -4.92 -9.57 4.43
C SER A 79 -5.50 -10.63 5.36
N LYS A 80 -5.99 -10.23 6.54
CA LYS A 80 -6.64 -11.15 7.48
C LYS A 80 -7.87 -11.80 6.84
N HIS A 81 -8.82 -10.99 6.37
CA HIS A 81 -10.08 -11.50 5.80
C HIS A 81 -9.87 -12.26 4.49
N PHE A 82 -8.92 -11.83 3.67
CA PHE A 82 -8.55 -12.58 2.48
C PHE A 82 -7.93 -13.93 2.81
N ASN A 83 -7.06 -14.02 3.82
CA ASN A 83 -6.52 -15.31 4.25
C ASN A 83 -7.59 -16.21 4.87
N GLU A 84 -8.57 -15.65 5.58
CA GLU A 84 -9.74 -16.39 6.06
C GLU A 84 -10.53 -16.97 4.89
N TYR A 85 -10.82 -16.18 3.86
CA TYR A 85 -11.45 -16.65 2.62
C TYR A 85 -10.62 -17.73 1.90
N LEU A 86 -9.31 -17.52 1.74
CA LEU A 86 -8.45 -18.53 1.13
C LEU A 86 -8.51 -19.84 1.92
N ASN A 87 -8.71 -19.78 3.24
CA ASN A 87 -8.84 -20.95 4.09
C ASN A 87 -10.17 -21.70 3.91
N THR A 88 -11.24 -21.04 3.45
CA THR A 88 -12.52 -21.68 3.15
C THR A 88 -12.55 -22.37 1.78
N LEU A 89 -11.67 -21.98 0.85
CA LEU A 89 -11.56 -22.59 -0.47
C LEU A 89 -11.00 -24.01 -0.44
N GLN A 90 -11.42 -24.82 -1.42
CA GLN A 90 -10.89 -26.16 -1.63
C GLN A 90 -9.38 -26.11 -1.93
N PRO A 91 -8.63 -27.17 -1.60
CA PRO A 91 -7.18 -27.21 -1.84
C PRO A 91 -6.80 -26.94 -3.30
N ASP A 92 -7.60 -27.43 -4.26
CA ASP A 92 -7.35 -27.27 -5.69
C ASP A 92 -7.60 -25.85 -6.18
N GLU A 93 -8.69 -25.21 -5.74
CA GLU A 93 -9.01 -23.79 -6.01
C GLU A 93 -7.92 -22.87 -5.45
N ARG A 94 -7.47 -23.14 -4.22
CA ARG A 94 -6.39 -22.38 -3.58
C ARG A 94 -5.08 -22.55 -4.33
N LYS A 95 -4.76 -23.77 -4.77
CA LYS A 95 -3.56 -24.06 -5.55
C LYS A 95 -3.60 -23.34 -6.90
N TYR A 96 -4.77 -23.31 -7.54
CA TYR A 96 -5.01 -22.57 -8.76
C TYR A 96 -4.75 -21.07 -8.57
N LEU A 97 -5.41 -20.43 -7.61
CA LEU A 97 -5.25 -18.99 -7.33
C LEU A 97 -3.80 -18.63 -6.99
N LYS A 98 -3.13 -19.45 -6.17
CA LYS A 98 -1.70 -19.24 -5.86
C LYS A 98 -0.84 -19.36 -7.11
N LYS A 99 -1.03 -20.41 -7.92
CA LYS A 99 -0.23 -20.59 -9.14
C LYS A 99 -0.38 -19.41 -10.08
N ARG A 100 -1.63 -18.97 -10.30
CA ARG A 100 -1.98 -17.90 -11.25
C ARG A 100 -1.56 -16.50 -10.80
N TYR A 101 -1.70 -16.18 -9.51
CA TYR A 101 -1.55 -14.80 -9.02
C TYR A 101 -0.34 -14.55 -8.12
N MET A 102 0.32 -15.61 -7.62
CA MET A 102 1.48 -15.48 -6.73
C MET A 102 2.82 -15.71 -7.45
N TYR A 103 2.86 -16.58 -8.46
CA TYR A 103 4.12 -17.08 -9.04
C TYR A 103 4.40 -16.62 -10.47
N ASP A 104 3.38 -16.35 -11.28
CA ASP A 104 3.60 -15.85 -12.65
C ASP A 104 3.72 -14.31 -12.67
N PRO A 105 4.86 -13.75 -13.13
CA PRO A 105 4.92 -12.36 -13.52
C PRO A 105 3.99 -12.19 -14.72
N TRP A 106 2.94 -11.39 -14.58
CA TRP A 106 2.25 -10.86 -15.75
C TRP A 106 3.29 -10.19 -16.66
N PRO A 107 3.45 -10.61 -17.92
CA PRO A 107 4.29 -9.89 -18.86
C PRO A 107 3.75 -8.46 -18.99
N GLU A 108 4.62 -7.47 -18.82
CA GLU A 108 4.30 -6.06 -19.09
C GLU A 108 3.87 -5.83 -20.55
N ASP A 109 4.24 -6.75 -21.45
CA ASP A 109 3.92 -6.72 -22.87
C ASP A 109 3.04 -7.92 -23.26
N GLY A 110 1.75 -7.68 -23.46
CA GLY A 110 0.89 -8.47 -24.35
C GLY A 110 0.80 -9.99 -24.11
N CYS A 111 -0.08 -10.37 -23.19
CA CYS A 111 -0.99 -11.53 -23.27
C CYS A 111 -0.51 -12.80 -24.02
N GLU A 112 0.10 -13.74 -23.32
CA GLU A 112 -0.33 -15.13 -23.45
C GLU A 112 -1.42 -15.34 -22.39
N GLU A 113 -2.68 -15.13 -22.78
CA GLU A 113 -3.82 -15.56 -21.98
C GLU A 113 -3.68 -17.07 -21.80
N LEU A 114 -3.25 -17.49 -20.61
CA LEU A 114 -3.55 -18.84 -20.13
C LEU A 114 -5.07 -18.97 -20.19
N HIS A 115 -5.56 -19.53 -21.30
CA HIS A 115 -6.97 -19.74 -21.56
C HIS A 115 -7.60 -20.28 -20.27
N PRO A 116 -8.55 -19.56 -19.67
CA PRO A 116 -9.28 -20.10 -18.55
C PRO A 116 -9.95 -21.38 -19.05
N ASN A 117 -9.62 -22.53 -18.47
CA ASN A 117 -10.59 -23.61 -18.49
C ASN A 117 -11.85 -23.02 -17.84
N GLU A 118 -13.01 -23.12 -18.50
CA GLU A 118 -14.29 -22.55 -18.04
C GLU A 118 -14.58 -22.89 -16.57
N GLU A 119 -14.12 -24.06 -16.11
CA GLU A 119 -14.18 -24.53 -14.71
C GLU A 119 -13.36 -23.71 -13.69
N ASN A 120 -12.50 -22.79 -14.10
CA ASN A 120 -11.68 -21.98 -13.19
C ASN A 120 -12.06 -20.49 -13.21
N GLU A 121 -12.84 -20.04 -14.20
CA GLU A 121 -13.32 -18.66 -14.28
C GLU A 121 -14.27 -18.32 -13.12
N TRP A 122 -15.04 -19.31 -12.65
CA TRP A 122 -15.89 -19.12 -11.47
C TRP A 122 -15.07 -18.87 -10.19
N VAL A 123 -13.88 -19.48 -10.07
CA VAL A 123 -13.00 -19.30 -8.89
C VAL A 123 -12.47 -17.86 -8.85
N ASP A 124 -12.09 -17.31 -9.99
CA ASP A 124 -11.68 -15.91 -10.11
C ASP A 124 -12.85 -14.97 -9.79
N LYS A 125 -14.03 -15.23 -10.38
CA LYS A 125 -15.22 -14.42 -10.13
C LYS A 125 -15.59 -14.39 -8.65
N HIS A 126 -15.64 -15.56 -8.01
CA HIS A 126 -15.91 -15.67 -6.57
C HIS A 126 -14.83 -14.97 -5.73
N CYS A 127 -13.56 -15.06 -6.15
CA CYS A 127 -12.47 -14.33 -5.51
C CYS A 127 -12.65 -12.80 -5.62
N LEU A 128 -13.07 -12.28 -6.78
CA LEU A 128 -13.35 -10.86 -6.99
C LEU A 128 -14.55 -10.37 -6.18
N GLU A 129 -15.61 -11.16 -6.08
CA GLU A 129 -16.77 -10.88 -5.24
C GLU A 129 -16.35 -10.74 -3.77
N MET A 130 -15.56 -11.68 -3.26
CA MET A 130 -15.03 -11.60 -1.90
C MET A 130 -14.11 -10.41 -1.67
N ILE A 131 -13.27 -10.05 -2.65
CA ILE A 131 -12.47 -8.82 -2.58
C ILE A 131 -13.37 -7.60 -2.50
N SER A 132 -14.47 -7.56 -3.29
CA SER A 132 -15.44 -6.47 -3.24
C SER A 132 -16.06 -6.30 -1.85
N GLU A 133 -16.47 -7.40 -1.22
CA GLU A 133 -17.01 -7.38 0.16
C GLU A 133 -15.98 -6.84 1.17
N ILE A 134 -14.71 -7.24 1.02
CA ILE A 134 -13.63 -6.75 1.89
C ILE A 134 -13.41 -5.24 1.69
N GLU A 135 -13.40 -4.75 0.45
CA GLU A 135 -13.26 -3.31 0.16
C GLU A 135 -14.46 -2.50 0.69
N GLU A 136 -15.66 -3.06 0.61
CA GLU A 136 -16.86 -2.46 1.20
C GLU A 136 -16.70 -2.36 2.72
N ALA A 137 -16.31 -3.45 3.38
CA ALA A 137 -16.07 -3.49 4.82
C ALA A 137 -14.97 -2.49 5.26
N VAL A 138 -13.91 -2.33 4.46
CA VAL A 138 -12.86 -1.32 4.68
C VAL A 138 -13.46 0.09 4.63
N SER A 139 -14.33 0.36 3.66
CA SER A 139 -14.95 1.66 3.47
C SER A 139 -15.79 2.09 4.68
N TYR A 140 -16.57 1.17 5.24
CA TYR A 140 -17.30 1.41 6.48
C TYR A 140 -16.37 1.62 7.68
N ARG A 141 -15.40 0.71 7.84
CA ARG A 141 -14.60 0.64 9.07
C ARG A 141 -13.58 1.78 9.17
N PHE A 142 -12.94 2.18 8.07
CA PHE A 142 -11.77 3.07 8.10
C PHE A 142 -11.96 4.41 7.39
N LEU A 143 -12.95 4.50 6.49
CA LEU A 143 -13.22 5.69 5.68
C LEU A 143 -14.49 6.43 6.09
N GLY A 144 -15.34 5.83 6.93
CA GLY A 144 -16.56 6.46 7.45
C GLY A 144 -17.61 6.75 6.36
N LYS A 145 -17.49 6.12 5.18
CA LYS A 145 -18.47 6.22 4.09
C LYS A 145 -19.59 5.19 4.33
N LYS A 146 -20.86 5.62 4.21
CA LYS A 146 -22.03 4.72 4.02
C LYS A 146 -22.00 4.17 2.58
N PRO A 147 -22.59 2.99 2.30
CA PRO A 147 -22.51 2.45 0.95
C PRO A 147 -23.37 3.36 0.08
N TYR A 148 -22.85 3.81 -1.05
CA TYR A 148 -23.71 4.22 -2.14
C TYR A 148 -23.42 3.22 -3.25
N ILE A 149 -24.29 2.21 -3.31
CA ILE A 149 -24.45 1.37 -4.49
C ILE A 149 -25.35 2.20 -5.39
N ASP A 150 -24.77 2.98 -6.28
CA ASP A 150 -25.44 3.45 -7.49
C ASP A 150 -24.37 3.84 -8.52
N ASP A 151 -24.65 3.44 -9.76
CA ASP A 151 -23.87 3.70 -10.97
C ASP A 151 -23.43 5.18 -11.08
N ASP A 152 -22.22 5.38 -11.57
CA ASP A 152 -21.61 6.66 -11.94
C ASP A 152 -21.42 7.70 -10.82
N SER A 153 -20.24 7.70 -10.21
CA SER A 153 -19.40 8.90 -10.14
C SER A 153 -18.02 8.54 -9.60
N ASP A 154 -16.99 8.87 -10.37
CA ASP A 154 -15.61 9.19 -9.98
C ASP A 154 -15.25 9.00 -8.49
N ILE A 155 -15.25 7.75 -8.03
CA ILE A 155 -14.33 7.39 -6.96
C ILE A 155 -12.99 7.43 -7.67
N ASP A 156 -12.23 8.50 -7.44
CA ASP A 156 -10.78 8.55 -7.64
C ASP A 156 -10.18 7.34 -6.90
N GLN A 157 -10.29 6.17 -7.53
CA GLN A 157 -9.44 5.03 -7.32
C GLN A 157 -8.13 5.47 -7.92
N VAL A 158 -7.38 6.28 -7.15
CA VAL A 158 -5.95 6.46 -7.39
C VAL A 158 -5.43 5.06 -7.58
N SER A 159 -4.98 4.76 -8.80
CA SER A 159 -4.53 3.42 -9.10
C SER A 159 -3.41 3.10 -8.11
N GLU A 160 -3.36 1.86 -7.63
CA GLU A 160 -2.46 1.54 -6.52
C GLU A 160 -0.98 1.68 -6.89
N GLU A 161 -0.66 1.68 -8.19
CA GLU A 161 0.61 2.09 -8.76
C GLU A 161 0.87 3.59 -8.56
N GLU A 162 -0.12 4.46 -8.80
CA GLU A 162 -0.05 5.88 -8.42
C GLU A 162 0.05 6.07 -6.91
N PHE A 163 -0.58 5.20 -6.09
CA PHE A 163 -0.45 5.27 -4.64
C PHE A 163 0.95 4.82 -4.17
N GLU A 164 1.46 3.66 -4.60
CA GLU A 164 2.84 3.24 -4.27
C GLU A 164 3.86 4.26 -4.78
N GLU A 165 3.73 4.79 -6.00
CA GLU A 165 4.63 5.82 -6.52
C GLU A 165 4.50 7.15 -5.77
N VAL A 166 3.29 7.61 -5.45
CA VAL A 166 3.09 8.83 -4.66
C VAL A 166 3.65 8.64 -3.25
N PHE A 167 3.53 7.45 -2.66
CA PHE A 167 4.05 7.15 -1.33
C PHE A 167 5.57 6.95 -1.33
N ASP A 168 6.15 6.35 -2.35
CA ASP A 168 7.58 6.20 -2.54
C ASP A 168 8.22 7.55 -2.80
N ASN A 169 7.61 8.38 -3.65
CA ASN A 169 8.01 9.76 -3.86
C ASN A 169 7.86 10.60 -2.57
N ALA A 170 6.79 10.41 -1.79
CA ALA A 170 6.62 11.10 -0.52
C ALA A 170 7.66 10.66 0.51
N PHE A 171 7.99 9.36 0.57
CA PHE A 171 9.05 8.82 1.41
C PHE A 171 10.41 9.39 1.01
N LEU A 172 10.77 9.32 -0.27
CA LEU A 172 12.04 9.85 -0.79
C LEU A 172 12.15 11.36 -0.56
N LYS A 173 11.08 12.12 -0.82
CA LYS A 173 11.02 13.55 -0.48
C LYS A 173 11.17 13.79 1.01
N MET A 174 10.63 12.91 1.86
CA MET A 174 10.78 13.05 3.29
C MET A 174 12.20 12.74 3.75
N ILE A 175 12.82 11.69 3.23
CA ILE A 175 14.23 11.35 3.50
C ILE A 175 15.15 12.46 3.01
N SER A 176 14.95 12.99 1.80
CA SER A 176 15.74 14.11 1.27
C SER A 176 15.56 15.41 2.05
N ARG A 177 14.51 15.52 2.88
CA ARG A 177 14.33 16.65 3.79
C ARG A 177 15.04 16.45 5.12
N LEU A 178 15.49 15.24 5.44
CA LEU A 178 16.20 14.90 6.69
C LEU A 178 17.73 14.95 6.52
N GLY A 179 18.24 15.16 5.30
CA GLY A 179 19.66 15.29 4.98
C GLY A 179 19.89 16.02 3.67
#